data_AF-A0A3R5YUY8-F1
#
_entry.id   AF-A0A3R5YUY8-F1
#
_cell.length_a   1.000
_cell.length_b   1.000
_cell.length_c   1.000
_cell.angle_alpha   90.00
_cell.angle_beta   90.00
_cell.angle_gamma   90.00
#
_symmetry.space_group_name_H-M   'P 1'
#
loop_
_entity.id
_entity.type
_entity.pdbx_description
1 polymer ?
#
loop_
_entity_poly.entity_id
_entity_poly.type
_entity_poly.pdbx_seq_one_letter_code
_entity_poly.pdbx_strand_id
1 'polypeptide(L)'
;MKLIHHSAEIFGEIKIGGSKSESNRWLILKKLFPEIKEIENIADAEDTKVLRNALQSDSRKIDIHHAGTAMRFLTAYYAFSKGKEAILTGSKRMQERPIAPLVEALRKVGADIEYVKKEGYPPLKITGRTIQPKHIEIQANLSSQYISALMLVAPKLRQGLEIKFTTKLTSKPYIEMTKAQLESVGIKVEWFDDETGIRVFPCRRIRRTNVVVESDWSSASYWYSMAALSKDCDITLSTYKKDSLQGDARLVPIYEKYFGVMTLWHNNKVILRKKTDFTPPEVIRLDLNKNPDLAQTIAVTCAGLKIKVKLTGLHTLKIKETDRLVALKTELKKCGVESIITDDSIELVAFEDVWQTPCIETYEDHRMALSFTPLALTREMEIKCPEVVNKSYPKFWRDLEYVGFNIQP
;
A
#
# COMPACT_ATOMS: atom_id res chain seq x y z
N MET A 1 20.81 -9.62 -11.59
CA MET A 1 20.71 -8.25 -12.09
C MET A 1 21.66 -7.33 -11.33
N LYS A 2 22.67 -6.84 -12.05
CA LYS A 2 23.63 -5.83 -11.60
C LYS A 2 23.14 -4.44 -11.96
N LEU A 3 23.42 -3.45 -11.11
CA LEU A 3 23.01 -2.07 -11.33
C LEU A 3 24.01 -1.07 -10.74
N ILE A 4 24.22 0.03 -11.49
CA ILE A 4 25.06 1.16 -11.09
C ILE A 4 24.58 2.44 -11.78
N HIS A 5 24.77 3.59 -11.15
CA HIS A 5 24.54 4.90 -11.76
C HIS A 5 25.83 5.74 -11.78
N HIS A 6 26.46 5.86 -12.95
CA HIS A 6 27.83 6.40 -13.06
C HIS A 6 27.99 7.88 -12.65
N SER A 7 27.04 8.76 -13.01
CA SER A 7 27.13 10.19 -12.67
C SER A 7 26.62 10.50 -11.26
N ALA A 8 25.77 9.63 -10.70
CA ALA A 8 24.88 9.90 -9.58
C ALA A 8 23.97 11.14 -9.73
N GLU A 9 23.69 11.62 -10.94
CA GLU A 9 22.79 12.75 -11.21
C GLU A 9 21.49 12.27 -11.86
N ILE A 10 20.34 12.61 -11.30
CA ILE A 10 19.04 12.08 -11.76
C ILE A 10 18.10 13.21 -12.21
N PHE A 11 17.61 13.11 -13.44
CA PHE A 11 16.72 14.11 -14.04
C PHE A 11 15.60 13.45 -14.83
N GLY A 12 14.40 14.02 -14.77
CA GLY A 12 13.30 13.61 -15.64
C GLY A 12 11.93 13.58 -14.98
N GLU A 13 10.93 13.15 -15.75
CA GLU A 13 9.56 12.98 -15.25
C GLU A 13 9.19 11.51 -15.15
N ILE A 14 8.78 11.07 -13.97
CA ILE A 14 8.40 9.70 -13.67
C ILE A 14 6.91 9.63 -13.36
N LYS A 15 6.25 8.64 -13.98
CA LYS A 15 4.85 8.33 -13.72
C LYS A 15 4.74 7.03 -12.91
N ILE A 16 4.78 7.19 -11.58
CA ILE A 16 4.46 6.12 -10.64
C ILE A 16 2.99 5.71 -10.82
N GLY A 17 2.71 4.41 -10.69
CA GLY A 17 1.34 3.90 -10.78
C GLY A 17 0.47 4.37 -9.61
N GLY A 18 -0.85 4.37 -9.82
CA GLY A 18 -1.81 4.69 -8.76
C GLY A 18 -1.65 3.83 -7.51
N SER A 19 -2.08 4.39 -6.38
CA SER A 19 -2.18 3.67 -5.12
C SER A 19 -3.10 2.46 -5.28
N LYS A 20 -2.59 1.28 -4.94
CA LYS A 20 -3.37 0.03 -4.92
C LYS A 20 -4.59 0.15 -4.01
N SER A 21 -4.41 0.77 -2.85
CA SER A 21 -5.44 0.95 -1.83
C SER A 21 -6.59 1.82 -2.34
N GLU A 22 -6.28 2.92 -3.03
CA GLU A 22 -7.30 3.78 -3.63
C GLU A 22 -7.97 3.11 -4.83
N SER A 23 -7.17 2.51 -5.72
CA SER A 23 -7.64 1.86 -6.95
C SER A 23 -8.71 0.80 -6.66
N ASN A 24 -8.46 -0.07 -5.68
CA ASN A 24 -9.36 -1.17 -5.37
C ASN A 24 -10.71 -0.71 -4.83
N ARG A 25 -10.74 0.39 -4.08
CA ARG A 25 -11.98 1.00 -3.60
C ARG A 25 -12.76 1.63 -4.76
N TRP A 26 -12.07 2.37 -5.62
CA TRP A 26 -12.69 2.96 -6.81
C TRP A 26 -13.26 1.90 -7.76
N LEU A 27 -12.63 0.74 -7.89
CA LEU A 27 -13.17 -0.37 -8.69
C LEU A 27 -14.52 -0.87 -8.14
N ILE A 28 -14.64 -1.04 -6.82
CA ILE A 28 -15.92 -1.40 -6.19
C ILE A 28 -16.95 -0.30 -6.39
N LEU A 29 -16.59 0.96 -6.12
CA LEU A 29 -17.49 2.09 -6.28
C LEU A 29 -17.98 2.24 -7.72
N LYS A 30 -17.11 2.09 -8.72
CA LYS A 30 -17.51 2.14 -10.14
C LYS A 30 -18.47 1.01 -10.51
N LYS A 31 -18.28 -0.19 -9.96
CA LYS A 31 -19.22 -1.30 -10.19
C LYS A 31 -20.60 -1.01 -9.59
N LEU A 32 -20.65 -0.34 -8.44
CA LEU A 32 -21.90 0.05 -7.77
C LEU A 32 -22.53 1.31 -8.41
N PHE A 33 -21.71 2.25 -8.86
CA PHE A 33 -22.11 3.54 -9.42
C PHE A 33 -21.55 3.71 -10.84
N PRO A 34 -22.29 3.26 -11.87
CA PRO A 34 -21.89 3.42 -13.27
C PRO A 34 -21.70 4.87 -13.72
N GLU A 35 -22.18 5.84 -12.94
CA GLU A 35 -21.92 7.26 -13.14
C GLU A 35 -20.42 7.64 -13.02
N ILE A 36 -19.58 6.80 -12.39
CA ILE A 36 -18.11 6.89 -12.49
C ILE A 36 -17.68 6.35 -13.85
N LYS A 37 -17.50 7.22 -14.84
CA LYS A 37 -17.22 6.78 -16.21
C LYS A 37 -15.83 6.15 -16.31
N GLU A 38 -14.84 6.84 -15.76
CA GLU A 38 -13.42 6.54 -15.93
C GLU A 38 -12.68 6.64 -14.59
N ILE A 39 -11.75 5.71 -14.39
CA ILE A 39 -10.80 5.72 -13.29
C ILE A 39 -9.43 5.83 -13.94
N GLU A 40 -8.85 7.01 -13.90
CA GLU A 40 -7.53 7.30 -14.44
C GLU A 40 -6.44 6.95 -13.41
N ASN A 41 -5.24 6.65 -13.91
CA ASN A 41 -4.08 6.27 -13.12
C ASN A 41 -4.31 5.07 -12.19
N ILE A 42 -5.10 4.08 -12.59
CA ILE A 42 -5.31 2.88 -11.78
C ILE A 42 -3.98 2.12 -11.54
N ALA A 43 -3.82 1.53 -10.36
CA ALA A 43 -2.66 0.72 -10.03
C ALA A 43 -2.47 -0.43 -11.04
N ASP A 44 -1.24 -0.62 -11.51
CA ASP A 44 -0.85 -1.72 -12.40
C ASP A 44 -0.47 -3.01 -11.62
N ALA A 45 -0.70 -2.99 -10.30
CA ALA A 45 -0.46 -4.09 -9.38
C ALA A 45 -1.36 -5.29 -9.67
N GLU A 46 -0.82 -6.50 -9.44
CA GLU A 46 -1.54 -7.77 -9.65
C GLU A 46 -2.87 -7.83 -8.87
N ASP A 47 -2.86 -7.43 -7.60
CA ASP A 47 -4.06 -7.34 -6.75
C ASP A 47 -5.21 -6.53 -7.39
N THR A 48 -4.88 -5.43 -8.06
CA THR A 48 -5.86 -4.53 -8.68
C THR A 48 -6.37 -5.08 -10.01
N LYS A 49 -5.50 -5.74 -10.78
CA LYS A 49 -5.90 -6.48 -11.99
C LYS A 49 -6.88 -7.59 -11.66
N VAL A 50 -6.55 -8.41 -10.66
CA VAL A 50 -7.38 -9.53 -10.20
C VAL A 50 -8.75 -9.06 -9.73
N LEU A 51 -8.81 -8.01 -8.89
CA LEU A 51 -10.10 -7.46 -8.43
C LEU A 51 -10.97 -6.95 -9.60
N ARG A 52 -10.37 -6.21 -10.52
CA ARG A 52 -11.07 -5.71 -11.72
C ARG A 52 -11.65 -6.86 -12.55
N ASN A 53 -10.87 -7.90 -12.79
CA ASN A 53 -11.31 -9.08 -13.54
C ASN A 53 -12.45 -9.80 -12.81
N ALA A 54 -12.35 -9.97 -11.49
CA ALA A 54 -13.40 -10.61 -10.68
C ALA A 54 -14.73 -9.83 -10.69
N LEU A 55 -14.70 -8.49 -10.75
CA LEU A 55 -15.91 -7.66 -10.83
C LEU A 55 -16.59 -7.70 -12.20
N GLN A 56 -15.86 -8.13 -13.23
CA GLN A 56 -16.35 -8.29 -14.60
C GLN A 56 -16.72 -9.75 -14.93
N SER A 57 -16.30 -10.70 -14.09
CA SER A 57 -16.49 -12.12 -14.36
C SER A 57 -17.85 -12.64 -13.92
N ASP A 58 -18.50 -13.37 -14.83
CA ASP A 58 -19.69 -14.18 -14.56
C ASP A 58 -19.36 -15.64 -14.17
N SER A 59 -18.06 -15.96 -14.05
CA SER A 59 -17.61 -17.27 -13.59
C SER A 59 -18.15 -17.59 -12.19
N ARG A 60 -18.56 -18.85 -11.99
CA ARG A 60 -18.89 -19.39 -10.67
C ARG A 60 -17.65 -19.56 -9.79
N LYS A 61 -16.46 -19.75 -10.36
CA LYS A 61 -15.21 -19.83 -9.58
C LYS A 61 -14.38 -18.59 -9.83
N ILE A 62 -14.12 -17.83 -8.78
CA ILE A 62 -13.33 -16.60 -8.82
C ILE A 62 -12.05 -16.85 -8.03
N ASP A 63 -10.93 -16.97 -8.73
CA ASP A 63 -9.61 -17.10 -8.10
C ASP A 63 -8.97 -15.72 -8.01
N ILE A 64 -8.67 -15.30 -6.77
CA ILE A 64 -8.02 -14.02 -6.50
C ILE A 64 -6.52 -14.15 -6.18
N HIS A 65 -5.93 -15.32 -6.39
CA HIS A 65 -4.53 -15.62 -6.09
C HIS A 65 -4.14 -15.22 -4.65
N HIS A 66 -3.24 -14.26 -4.49
CA HIS A 66 -2.77 -13.77 -3.17
C HIS A 66 -3.40 -12.42 -2.76
N ALA A 67 -4.35 -11.90 -3.55
CA ALA A 67 -4.88 -10.54 -3.42
C ALA A 67 -5.81 -10.36 -2.19
N GLY A 68 -5.21 -10.08 -1.03
CA GLY A 68 -5.92 -9.98 0.23
C GLY A 68 -7.11 -9.02 0.21
N THR A 69 -6.90 -7.82 -0.32
CA THR A 69 -7.95 -6.78 -0.44
C THR A 69 -9.10 -7.25 -1.34
N ALA A 70 -8.80 -7.94 -2.44
CA ALA A 70 -9.82 -8.47 -3.35
C ALA A 70 -10.72 -9.49 -2.63
N MET A 71 -10.14 -10.42 -1.86
CA MET A 71 -10.91 -11.39 -1.06
C MET A 71 -11.94 -10.70 -0.16
N ARG A 72 -11.52 -9.69 0.63
CA ARG A 72 -12.40 -9.01 1.59
C ARG A 72 -13.47 -8.18 0.89
N PHE A 73 -13.08 -7.41 -0.12
CA PHE A 73 -14.00 -6.51 -0.83
C PHE A 73 -15.04 -7.30 -1.63
N LEU A 74 -14.63 -8.36 -2.33
CA LEU A 74 -15.53 -9.23 -3.07
C LEU A 74 -16.44 -10.04 -2.14
N THR A 75 -15.97 -10.44 -0.96
CA THR A 75 -16.83 -11.14 0.02
C THR A 75 -18.03 -10.28 0.40
N ALA A 76 -17.81 -9.02 0.79
CA ALA A 76 -18.90 -8.10 1.10
C ALA A 76 -19.74 -7.77 -0.14
N TYR A 77 -19.09 -7.44 -1.26
CA TYR A 77 -19.79 -7.09 -2.51
C TYR A 77 -20.70 -8.21 -3.02
N TYR A 78 -20.22 -9.45 -3.09
CA TYR A 78 -21.02 -10.59 -3.55
C TYR A 78 -22.14 -10.95 -2.58
N ALA A 79 -21.93 -10.82 -1.26
CA ALA A 79 -22.98 -11.08 -0.27
C ALA A 79 -24.24 -10.21 -0.48
N PHE A 80 -24.05 -8.94 -0.87
CA PHE A 80 -25.15 -8.02 -1.18
C PHE A 80 -25.59 -8.02 -2.65
N SER A 81 -24.95 -8.80 -3.52
CA SER A 81 -25.23 -8.86 -4.96
C SER A 81 -26.29 -9.92 -5.27
N LYS A 82 -27.58 -9.56 -5.19
CA LYS A 82 -28.72 -10.46 -5.47
C LYS A 82 -28.48 -11.30 -6.73
N GLY A 83 -28.56 -12.62 -6.61
CA GLY A 83 -28.45 -13.55 -7.73
C GLY A 83 -27.02 -13.92 -8.12
N LYS A 84 -26.00 -13.35 -7.46
CA LYS A 84 -24.62 -13.83 -7.61
C LYS A 84 -24.47 -15.18 -6.90
N GLU A 85 -23.87 -16.14 -7.57
CA GLU A 85 -23.39 -17.39 -6.97
C GLU A 85 -21.91 -17.53 -7.32
N ALA A 86 -21.04 -17.57 -6.31
CA ALA A 86 -19.60 -17.63 -6.52
C ALA A 86 -18.87 -18.43 -5.45
N ILE A 87 -17.93 -19.25 -5.89
CA ILE A 87 -16.85 -19.82 -5.08
C ILE A 87 -15.66 -18.87 -5.20
N LEU A 88 -15.47 -18.03 -4.19
CA LEU A 88 -14.35 -17.12 -4.06
C LEU A 88 -13.18 -17.84 -3.42
N THR A 89 -12.12 -18.05 -4.19
CA THR A 89 -10.93 -18.81 -3.78
C THR A 89 -9.66 -18.00 -4.03
N GLY A 90 -8.52 -18.57 -3.69
CA GLY A 90 -7.21 -18.00 -3.93
C GLY A 90 -6.13 -19.07 -3.87
N SER A 91 -4.88 -18.62 -3.92
CA SER A 91 -3.69 -19.44 -3.64
C SER A 91 -3.79 -20.24 -2.34
N LYS A 92 -2.91 -21.25 -2.19
CA LYS A 92 -2.78 -22.01 -0.95
C LYS A 92 -2.60 -21.09 0.27
N ARG A 93 -1.69 -20.11 0.17
CA ARG A 93 -1.46 -19.12 1.21
C ARG A 93 -2.70 -18.28 1.53
N MET A 94 -3.51 -17.91 0.54
CA MET A 94 -4.76 -17.17 0.77
C MET A 94 -5.79 -18.01 1.54
N GLN A 95 -5.86 -19.31 1.28
CA GLN A 95 -6.72 -20.26 1.99
C GLN A 95 -6.29 -20.49 3.45
N GLU A 96 -5.16 -19.91 3.88
CA GLU A 96 -4.68 -19.92 5.26
C GLU A 96 -4.80 -18.54 5.93
N ARG A 97 -5.33 -17.53 5.22
CA ARG A 97 -5.52 -16.18 5.78
C ARG A 97 -6.89 -16.04 6.43
N PRO A 98 -6.98 -15.60 7.70
CA PRO A 98 -8.25 -15.42 8.38
C PRO A 98 -9.19 -14.46 7.63
N ILE A 99 -10.47 -14.84 7.59
CA ILE A 99 -11.58 -13.99 7.10
C ILE A 99 -12.85 -14.09 7.96
N ALA A 100 -12.86 -15.00 8.93
CA ALA A 100 -13.99 -15.25 9.83
C ALA A 100 -14.71 -13.99 10.35
N PRO A 101 -14.02 -12.96 10.87
CA PRO A 101 -14.70 -11.78 11.42
C PRO A 101 -15.63 -11.08 10.42
N LEU A 102 -15.25 -11.02 9.14
CA LEU A 102 -16.10 -10.44 8.10
C LEU A 102 -17.26 -11.36 7.73
N VAL A 103 -17.01 -12.66 7.59
CA VAL A 103 -18.04 -13.65 7.24
C VAL A 103 -19.10 -13.72 8.33
N GLU A 104 -18.71 -13.77 9.59
CA GLU A 104 -19.64 -13.82 10.72
C GLU A 104 -20.45 -12.52 10.85
N ALA A 105 -19.82 -11.36 10.64
CA ALA A 105 -20.54 -10.08 10.60
C ALA A 105 -21.61 -10.04 9.49
N LEU A 106 -21.31 -10.60 8.31
CA LEU A 106 -22.24 -10.71 7.19
C LEU A 106 -23.33 -11.76 7.43
N ARG A 107 -22.98 -12.95 7.96
CA ARG A 107 -23.95 -14.01 8.30
C ARG A 107 -24.97 -13.56 9.34
N LYS A 108 -24.54 -12.81 10.36
CA LYS A 108 -25.42 -12.23 11.40
C LYS A 108 -26.53 -11.34 10.83
N VAL A 109 -26.30 -10.72 9.68
CA VAL A 109 -27.32 -9.90 9.00
C VAL A 109 -28.08 -10.65 7.91
N GLY A 110 -27.86 -11.95 7.75
CA GLY A 110 -28.59 -12.81 6.82
C GLY A 110 -27.88 -13.06 5.49
N ALA A 111 -26.55 -12.85 5.42
CA ALA A 111 -25.77 -13.27 4.26
C ALA A 111 -25.61 -14.79 4.20
N ASP A 112 -25.69 -15.33 2.99
CA ASP A 112 -25.54 -16.74 2.70
C ASP A 112 -24.12 -16.99 2.20
N ILE A 113 -23.26 -17.40 3.15
CA ILE A 113 -21.84 -17.64 2.95
C ILE A 113 -21.48 -18.96 3.61
N GLU A 114 -20.88 -19.88 2.89
CA GLU A 114 -20.39 -21.19 3.35
C GLU A 114 -18.87 -21.27 3.19
N TYR A 115 -18.19 -21.86 4.18
CA TYR A 115 -16.79 -22.24 4.01
C TYR A 115 -16.72 -23.56 3.25
N VAL A 116 -16.00 -23.57 2.12
CA VAL A 116 -15.92 -24.77 1.26
C VAL A 116 -14.97 -25.82 1.81
N LYS A 117 -13.97 -25.41 2.61
CA LYS A 117 -12.92 -26.30 3.13
C LYS A 117 -12.77 -26.23 4.64
N LYS A 118 -12.36 -25.08 5.16
CA LYS A 118 -12.02 -24.89 6.59
C LYS A 118 -12.75 -23.68 7.13
N GLU A 119 -13.43 -23.85 8.27
CA GLU A 119 -14.12 -22.76 8.97
C GLU A 119 -13.16 -21.60 9.26
N GLY A 120 -13.58 -20.38 8.96
CA GLY A 120 -12.81 -19.16 9.18
C GLY A 120 -11.82 -18.76 8.07
N TYR A 121 -11.67 -19.58 7.03
CA TYR A 121 -10.71 -19.39 5.95
C TYR A 121 -11.31 -19.62 4.54
N PRO A 122 -10.87 -18.90 3.50
CA PRO A 122 -11.26 -19.21 2.12
C PRO A 122 -10.89 -20.66 1.73
N PRO A 123 -11.56 -21.28 0.74
CA PRO A 123 -12.53 -20.70 -0.19
C PRO A 123 -13.93 -20.50 0.42
N LEU A 124 -14.63 -19.48 -0.06
CA LEU A 124 -15.99 -19.14 0.35
C LEU A 124 -16.96 -19.40 -0.79
N LYS A 125 -18.03 -20.13 -0.55
CA LYS A 125 -19.20 -20.17 -1.44
C LYS A 125 -20.17 -19.09 -0.97
N ILE A 126 -20.48 -18.15 -1.84
CA ILE A 126 -21.30 -16.97 -1.54
C ILE A 126 -22.50 -16.98 -2.46
N THR A 127 -23.69 -16.96 -1.86
CA THR A 127 -24.96 -16.80 -2.56
C THR A 127 -25.51 -15.42 -2.23
N GLY A 128 -25.47 -14.51 -3.19
CA GLY A 128 -25.88 -13.13 -3.00
C GLY A 128 -27.38 -12.99 -2.74
N ARG A 129 -27.74 -12.38 -1.61
CA ARG A 129 -29.13 -12.21 -1.15
C ARG A 129 -29.54 -10.74 -1.18
N THR A 130 -30.85 -10.48 -1.15
CA THR A 130 -31.37 -9.12 -0.89
C THR A 130 -31.42 -8.87 0.61
N ILE A 131 -30.32 -8.36 1.15
CA ILE A 131 -30.17 -8.07 2.58
C ILE A 131 -30.26 -6.56 2.79
N GLN A 132 -30.96 -6.11 3.82
CA GLN A 132 -31.15 -4.69 4.14
C GLN A 132 -30.93 -4.42 5.64
N PRO A 133 -29.72 -4.66 6.16
CA PRO A 133 -29.45 -4.42 7.57
C PRO A 133 -29.41 -2.92 7.86
N LYS A 134 -29.87 -2.54 9.05
CA LYS A 134 -29.66 -1.19 9.59
C LYS A 134 -28.25 -1.01 10.13
N HIS A 135 -27.73 -2.04 10.81
CA HIS A 135 -26.41 -2.03 11.41
C HIS A 135 -25.71 -3.38 11.27
N ILE A 136 -24.38 -3.37 11.33
CA ILE A 136 -23.48 -4.53 11.42
C ILE A 136 -22.46 -4.25 12.52
N GLU A 137 -22.19 -5.25 13.35
CA GLU A 137 -21.13 -5.21 14.37
C GLU A 137 -19.85 -5.90 13.86
N ILE A 138 -18.68 -5.29 14.11
CA ILE A 138 -17.40 -5.86 13.68
C ILE A 138 -16.25 -5.51 14.62
N GLN A 139 -15.30 -6.45 14.77
CA GLN A 139 -14.06 -6.23 15.49
C GLN A 139 -13.13 -5.30 14.69
N ALA A 140 -12.97 -4.07 15.16
CA ALA A 140 -12.21 -3.02 14.47
C ALA A 140 -10.69 -3.12 14.67
N ASN A 141 -10.22 -3.92 15.63
CA ASN A 141 -8.79 -4.10 15.90
C ASN A 141 -8.11 -5.09 14.94
N LEU A 142 -8.86 -5.95 14.26
CA LEU A 142 -8.31 -7.04 13.44
C LEU A 142 -7.90 -6.58 12.03
N SER A 143 -8.76 -5.87 11.31
CA SER A 143 -8.43 -5.38 9.96
C SER A 143 -9.35 -4.25 9.50
N SER A 144 -8.77 -3.12 9.09
CA SER A 144 -9.50 -2.02 8.44
C SER A 144 -10.14 -2.41 7.11
N GLN A 145 -9.67 -3.48 6.46
CA GLN A 145 -10.22 -3.94 5.19
C GLN A 145 -11.65 -4.44 5.34
N TYR A 146 -12.01 -5.00 6.49
CA TYR A 146 -13.38 -5.47 6.73
C TYR A 146 -14.35 -4.30 6.83
N ILE A 147 -14.00 -3.28 7.62
CA ILE A 147 -14.80 -2.05 7.75
C ILE A 147 -14.89 -1.35 6.39
N SER A 148 -13.77 -1.21 5.68
CA SER A 148 -13.74 -0.60 4.33
C SER A 148 -14.64 -1.36 3.36
N ALA A 149 -14.63 -2.70 3.37
CA ALA A 149 -15.48 -3.52 2.49
C ALA A 149 -16.98 -3.24 2.73
N LEU A 150 -17.39 -3.15 4.00
CA LEU A 150 -18.76 -2.82 4.39
C LEU A 150 -19.13 -1.38 4.01
N MET A 151 -18.24 -0.42 4.22
CA MET A 151 -18.45 0.98 3.83
C MET A 151 -18.68 1.16 2.33
N LEU A 152 -17.97 0.40 1.49
CA LEU A 152 -18.08 0.53 0.03
C LEU A 152 -19.45 0.08 -0.49
N VAL A 153 -20.07 -0.92 0.13
CA VAL A 153 -21.38 -1.47 -0.28
C VAL A 153 -22.55 -0.77 0.39
N ALA A 154 -22.35 -0.20 1.58
CA ALA A 154 -23.36 0.47 2.39
C ALA A 154 -24.23 1.50 1.65
N PRO A 155 -23.70 2.34 0.72
CA PRO A 155 -24.51 3.35 0.03
C PRO A 155 -25.65 2.75 -0.80
N LYS A 156 -25.54 1.48 -1.23
CA LYS A 156 -26.60 0.81 -2.00
C LYS A 156 -27.70 0.17 -1.14
N LEU A 157 -27.54 0.15 0.18
CA LEU A 157 -28.59 -0.26 1.10
C LEU A 157 -29.63 0.87 1.25
N ARG A 158 -30.90 0.52 1.42
CA ARG A 158 -32.02 1.48 1.45
C ARG A 158 -31.88 2.52 2.56
N GLN A 159 -31.28 2.15 3.68
CA GLN A 159 -31.09 3.00 4.85
C GLN A 159 -29.61 3.33 5.11
N GLY A 160 -28.72 3.02 4.16
CA GLY A 160 -27.28 3.04 4.40
C GLY A 160 -26.87 1.91 5.35
N LEU A 161 -25.79 2.12 6.10
CA LEU A 161 -25.32 1.16 7.10
C LEU A 161 -24.65 1.86 8.27
N GLU A 162 -24.99 1.42 9.49
CA GLU A 162 -24.18 1.68 10.68
C GLU A 162 -23.22 0.51 10.91
N ILE A 163 -21.92 0.80 10.95
CA ILE A 163 -20.89 -0.18 11.26
C ILE A 163 -20.42 0.10 12.68
N LYS A 164 -20.85 -0.75 13.62
CA LYS A 164 -20.55 -0.61 15.05
C LYS A 164 -19.28 -1.38 15.39
N PHE A 165 -18.39 -0.75 16.13
CA PHE A 165 -17.14 -1.37 16.55
C PHE A 165 -17.32 -2.08 17.88
N THR A 166 -16.81 -3.31 17.97
CA THR A 166 -16.81 -4.09 19.22
C THR A 166 -15.46 -4.06 19.95
N THR A 167 -14.47 -3.40 19.36
CA THR A 167 -13.10 -3.27 19.88
C THR A 167 -12.51 -1.94 19.44
N LYS A 168 -11.50 -1.42 20.13
CA LYS A 168 -10.77 -0.21 19.72
C LYS A 168 -10.19 -0.30 18.31
N LEU A 169 -10.32 0.76 17.52
CA LEU A 169 -9.82 0.85 16.16
C LEU A 169 -8.27 0.96 16.13
N THR A 170 -7.62 0.14 15.29
CA THR A 170 -6.15 0.16 15.11
C THR A 170 -5.68 0.84 13.82
N SER A 171 -6.50 0.81 12.76
CA SER A 171 -6.09 1.19 11.40
C SER A 171 -6.98 2.27 10.78
N LYS A 172 -7.16 3.39 11.49
CA LYS A 172 -7.98 4.55 11.08
C LYS A 172 -7.66 5.12 9.68
N PRO A 173 -6.39 5.24 9.23
CA PRO A 173 -6.09 5.86 7.94
C PRO A 173 -6.79 5.22 6.73
N TYR A 174 -6.97 3.90 6.74
CA TYR A 174 -7.65 3.18 5.66
C TYR A 174 -9.18 3.37 5.67
N ILE A 175 -9.76 3.65 6.84
CA ILE A 175 -11.19 3.98 6.97
C ILE A 175 -11.42 5.41 6.48
N GLU A 176 -10.55 6.35 6.88
CA GLU A 176 -10.57 7.73 6.40
C GLU A 176 -10.40 7.81 4.87
N MET A 177 -9.50 7.00 4.29
CA MET A 177 -9.36 6.86 2.84
C MET A 177 -10.69 6.43 2.18
N THR A 178 -11.39 5.46 2.78
CA THR A 178 -12.69 4.99 2.25
C THR A 178 -13.75 6.07 2.37
N LYS A 179 -13.80 6.74 3.53
CA LYS A 179 -14.70 7.87 3.80
C LYS A 179 -14.50 8.98 2.77
N ALA A 180 -13.27 9.44 2.58
CA ALA A 180 -12.98 10.55 1.66
C ALA A 180 -13.32 10.22 0.20
N GLN A 181 -13.10 8.98 -0.24
CA GLN A 181 -13.51 8.57 -1.59
C GLN A 181 -15.03 8.57 -1.75
N LEU A 182 -15.78 8.08 -0.75
CA LEU A 182 -17.25 8.17 -0.72
C LEU A 182 -17.71 9.64 -0.76
N GLU A 183 -17.15 10.49 0.10
CA GLU A 183 -17.50 11.90 0.19
C GLU A 183 -17.15 12.67 -1.09
N SER A 184 -16.06 12.31 -1.77
CA SER A 184 -15.67 12.95 -3.04
C SER A 184 -16.66 12.73 -4.19
N VAL A 185 -17.55 11.72 -4.09
CA VAL A 185 -18.68 11.50 -5.01
C VAL A 185 -20.03 11.88 -4.41
N GLY A 186 -20.03 12.61 -3.28
CA GLY A 186 -21.24 13.13 -2.62
C GLY A 186 -21.94 12.14 -1.70
N ILE A 187 -21.30 11.03 -1.33
CA ILE A 187 -21.86 10.06 -0.38
C ILE A 187 -21.42 10.46 1.03
N LYS A 188 -22.40 10.83 1.86
CA LYS A 188 -22.14 11.27 3.24
C LYS A 188 -21.71 10.11 4.13
N VAL A 189 -20.71 10.36 4.98
CA VAL A 189 -20.20 9.41 5.98
C VAL A 189 -19.96 10.16 7.30
N GLU A 190 -20.51 9.65 8.41
CA GLU A 190 -20.38 10.26 9.73
C GLU A 190 -19.72 9.29 10.71
N TRP A 191 -18.73 9.77 11.46
CA TRP A 191 -18.22 9.05 12.62
C TRP A 191 -19.21 9.20 13.78
N PHE A 192 -19.44 8.12 14.51
CA PHE A 192 -19.96 8.25 15.87
C PHE A 192 -18.80 8.71 16.77
N ASP A 193 -17.77 7.87 16.87
CA ASP A 193 -16.42 8.16 17.37
C ASP A 193 -15.49 6.97 17.00
N ASP A 194 -14.21 7.04 17.41
CA ASP A 194 -13.19 6.02 17.09
C ASP A 194 -13.37 4.68 17.86
N GLU A 195 -14.27 4.64 18.84
CA GLU A 195 -14.55 3.48 19.69
C GLU A 195 -15.91 2.84 19.39
N THR A 196 -16.88 3.61 18.89
CA THR A 196 -18.27 3.17 18.72
C THR A 196 -18.62 2.82 17.28
N GLY A 197 -18.08 3.51 16.28
CA GLY A 197 -18.27 3.16 14.87
C GLY A 197 -18.52 4.32 13.91
N ILE A 198 -19.07 3.96 12.74
CA ILE A 198 -19.27 4.87 11.62
C ILE A 198 -20.61 4.59 10.92
N ARG A 199 -21.27 5.64 10.42
CA ARG A 199 -22.47 5.54 9.58
C ARG A 199 -22.16 5.98 8.15
N VAL A 200 -22.53 5.13 7.20
CA VAL A 200 -22.50 5.46 5.77
C VAL A 200 -23.95 5.64 5.29
N PHE A 201 -24.25 6.80 4.70
CA PHE A 201 -25.61 7.14 4.28
C PHE A 201 -25.98 6.50 2.94
N PRO A 202 -27.28 6.23 2.69
CA PRO A 202 -27.74 5.67 1.43
C PRO A 202 -27.52 6.67 0.28
N CYS A 203 -27.15 6.16 -0.89
CA CYS A 203 -27.02 6.90 -2.12
C CYS A 203 -27.42 6.03 -3.31
N ARG A 204 -28.53 6.36 -3.97
CA ARG A 204 -28.99 5.61 -5.16
C ARG A 204 -28.11 5.91 -6.37
N ARG A 205 -27.80 7.18 -6.59
CA ARG A 205 -27.07 7.71 -7.75
C ARG A 205 -26.17 8.85 -7.31
N ILE A 206 -25.02 8.97 -7.96
CA ILE A 206 -24.06 10.06 -7.79
C ILE A 206 -24.04 10.94 -9.04
N ARG A 207 -23.40 12.11 -8.96
CA ARG A 207 -23.12 12.94 -10.14
C ARG A 207 -22.15 12.19 -11.06
N ARG A 208 -22.39 12.27 -12.38
CA ARG A 208 -21.47 11.72 -13.38
C ARG A 208 -20.08 12.35 -13.20
N THR A 209 -19.03 11.54 -13.08
CA THR A 209 -17.67 12.01 -12.82
C THR A 209 -16.62 11.09 -13.43
N ASN A 210 -15.42 11.64 -13.63
CA ASN A 210 -14.18 10.89 -13.76
C ASN A 210 -13.42 11.01 -12.44
N VAL A 211 -12.58 10.02 -12.12
CA VAL A 211 -11.74 10.04 -10.93
C VAL A 211 -10.31 9.72 -11.30
N VAL A 212 -9.36 10.45 -10.71
CA VAL A 212 -7.93 10.22 -10.88
C VAL A 212 -7.40 9.65 -9.56
N VAL A 213 -6.81 8.46 -9.64
CA VAL A 213 -6.18 7.81 -8.50
C VAL A 213 -4.84 8.46 -8.21
N GLU A 214 -4.60 8.84 -6.96
CA GLU A 214 -3.30 9.36 -6.54
C GLU A 214 -2.23 8.27 -6.69
N SER A 215 -1.04 8.65 -7.16
CA SER A 215 0.13 7.77 -7.23
C SER A 215 0.56 7.27 -5.85
N ASP A 216 1.19 6.09 -5.82
CA ASP A 216 1.54 5.39 -4.59
C ASP A 216 2.69 6.09 -3.84
N TRP A 217 2.43 6.54 -2.60
CA TRP A 217 3.43 7.23 -1.78
C TRP A 217 4.51 6.30 -1.22
N SER A 218 4.18 5.02 -0.98
CA SER A 218 5.18 3.99 -0.69
C SER A 218 6.23 3.94 -1.80
N SER A 219 5.80 3.94 -3.06
CA SER A 219 6.66 3.90 -4.24
C SER A 219 7.40 5.21 -4.49
N ALA A 220 6.80 6.35 -4.14
CA ALA A 220 7.50 7.63 -4.14
C ALA A 220 8.73 7.64 -3.22
N SER A 221 8.69 6.90 -2.10
CA SER A 221 9.79 6.86 -1.14
C SER A 221 11.13 6.46 -1.76
N TYR A 222 11.13 5.58 -2.76
CA TYR A 222 12.36 5.13 -3.45
C TYR A 222 12.99 6.28 -4.24
N TRP A 223 12.17 7.13 -4.86
CA TRP A 223 12.63 8.34 -5.56
C TRP A 223 13.14 9.41 -4.60
N TYR A 224 12.53 9.54 -3.42
CA TYR A 224 13.05 10.39 -2.36
C TYR A 224 14.40 9.91 -1.83
N SER A 225 14.57 8.59 -1.66
CA SER A 225 15.86 7.98 -1.31
C SER A 225 16.92 8.25 -2.37
N MET A 226 16.57 8.07 -3.65
CA MET A 226 17.46 8.40 -4.76
C MET A 226 17.82 9.89 -4.80
N ALA A 227 16.86 10.79 -4.60
CA ALA A 227 17.12 12.23 -4.51
C ALA A 227 18.10 12.56 -3.38
N ALA A 228 17.95 11.94 -2.21
CA ALA A 228 18.87 12.13 -1.09
C ALA A 228 20.30 11.65 -1.40
N LEU A 229 20.42 10.49 -2.05
CA LEU A 229 21.70 9.83 -2.36
C LEU A 229 22.39 10.35 -3.61
N SER A 230 21.67 11.01 -4.52
CA SER A 230 22.20 11.61 -5.74
C SER A 230 23.19 12.75 -5.46
N LYS A 231 24.08 13.07 -6.40
CA LYS A 231 24.85 14.32 -6.39
C LYS A 231 23.98 15.51 -6.74
N ASP A 232 23.12 15.36 -7.73
CA ASP A 232 22.13 16.34 -8.15
C ASP A 232 20.81 15.66 -8.57
N CYS A 233 19.70 16.36 -8.40
CA CYS A 233 18.35 15.84 -8.63
C CYS A 233 17.38 16.94 -9.07
N ASP A 234 16.72 16.71 -10.21
CA ASP A 234 15.44 17.35 -10.60
C ASP A 234 14.50 16.27 -11.15
N ILE A 235 13.79 15.62 -10.24
CA ILE A 235 12.83 14.54 -10.57
C ILE A 235 11.41 15.04 -10.35
N THR A 236 10.60 14.99 -11.41
CA THR A 236 9.16 15.27 -11.32
C THR A 236 8.39 13.96 -11.20
N LEU A 237 7.63 13.79 -10.13
CA LEU A 237 6.69 12.67 -9.96
C LEU A 237 5.26 13.13 -10.21
N SER A 238 4.56 12.44 -11.11
CA SER A 238 3.21 12.83 -11.55
C SER A 238 2.08 12.16 -10.76
N THR A 239 0.96 12.90 -10.66
CA THR A 239 -0.33 12.44 -10.08
C THR A 239 -0.35 12.32 -8.56
N TYR A 240 0.08 13.39 -7.87
CA TYR A 240 0.09 13.52 -6.41
C TYR A 240 -0.84 14.63 -5.92
N LYS A 241 -1.36 14.48 -4.69
CA LYS A 241 -2.19 15.49 -4.02
C LYS A 241 -1.45 16.03 -2.81
N LYS A 242 -1.51 17.35 -2.61
CA LYS A 242 -0.88 17.99 -1.46
C LYS A 242 -1.46 17.48 -0.13
N ASP A 243 -2.78 17.36 -0.09
CA ASP A 243 -3.52 16.83 1.06
C ASP A 243 -3.83 15.34 0.86
N SER A 244 -2.78 14.52 0.77
CA SER A 244 -2.91 13.07 0.60
C SER A 244 -3.44 12.39 1.87
N LEU A 245 -4.24 11.35 1.68
CA LEU A 245 -4.72 10.47 2.75
C LEU A 245 -3.86 9.20 2.89
N GLN A 246 -2.87 9.03 2.01
CA GLN A 246 -1.93 7.94 2.13
C GLN A 246 -0.95 8.26 3.27
N GLY A 247 -0.89 7.41 4.30
CA GLY A 247 -0.04 7.65 5.48
C GLY A 247 1.44 7.86 5.15
N ASP A 248 1.89 7.29 4.04
CA ASP A 248 3.27 7.38 3.55
C ASP A 248 3.62 8.75 2.95
N ALA A 249 2.64 9.62 2.67
CA ALA A 249 2.90 11.02 2.33
C ALA A 249 3.66 11.76 3.43
N ARG A 250 3.69 11.20 4.66
CA ARG A 250 4.56 11.66 5.75
C ARG A 250 6.04 11.67 5.39
N LEU A 251 6.46 10.97 4.34
CA LEU A 251 7.84 11.00 3.85
C LEU A 251 8.28 12.42 3.46
N VAL A 252 7.39 13.29 2.95
CA VAL A 252 7.73 14.65 2.49
C VAL A 252 8.46 15.44 3.59
N PRO A 253 7.85 15.69 4.77
CA PRO A 253 8.53 16.40 5.84
C PRO A 253 9.69 15.61 6.48
N ILE A 254 9.72 14.28 6.36
CA ILE A 254 10.88 13.48 6.84
C ILE A 254 12.10 13.80 5.98
N TYR A 255 11.97 13.72 4.65
CA TYR A 255 13.07 13.94 3.74
C TYR A 255 13.51 15.40 3.64
N GLU A 256 12.58 16.35 3.76
CA GLU A 256 12.91 17.77 3.84
C GLU A 256 13.74 18.13 5.08
N LYS A 257 13.44 17.46 6.21
CA LYS A 257 14.06 17.73 7.51
C LYS A 257 15.38 16.99 7.72
N TYR A 258 15.46 15.73 7.28
CA TYR A 258 16.56 14.84 7.66
C TYR A 258 17.50 14.48 6.51
N PHE A 259 17.09 14.67 5.25
CA PHE A 259 17.83 14.19 4.08
C PHE A 259 18.06 15.25 3.00
N GLY A 260 17.69 16.52 3.25
CA GLY A 260 17.99 17.63 2.34
C GLY A 260 17.24 17.58 1.01
N VAL A 261 16.10 16.88 0.92
CA VAL A 261 15.29 16.83 -0.30
C VAL A 261 14.12 17.79 -0.18
N MET A 262 14.10 18.83 -1.01
CA MET A 262 13.00 19.80 -1.11
C MET A 262 11.89 19.25 -2.02
N THR A 263 10.63 19.43 -1.61
CA THR A 263 9.46 19.04 -2.41
C THR A 263 8.70 20.28 -2.90
N LEU A 264 8.74 20.54 -4.21
CA LEU A 264 7.95 21.60 -4.83
C LEU A 264 6.66 21.02 -5.41
N TRP A 265 5.55 21.76 -5.27
CA TRP A 265 4.24 21.34 -5.75
C TRP A 265 3.86 22.12 -7.01
N HIS A 266 3.50 21.41 -8.08
CA HIS A 266 3.06 22.03 -9.32
C HIS A 266 2.05 21.14 -10.06
N ASN A 267 0.83 21.62 -10.30
CA ASN A 267 -0.18 20.94 -11.14
C ASN A 267 -0.39 19.43 -10.83
N ASN A 268 -0.64 19.07 -9.57
CA ASN A 268 -0.75 17.68 -9.11
C ASN A 268 0.51 16.83 -9.38
N LYS A 269 1.68 17.46 -9.40
CA LYS A 269 2.99 16.82 -9.43
C LYS A 269 3.81 17.29 -8.24
N VAL A 270 4.75 16.44 -7.82
CA VAL A 270 5.81 16.79 -6.87
C VAL A 270 7.13 16.82 -7.60
N ILE A 271 7.92 17.86 -7.40
CA ILE A 271 9.26 18.02 -7.97
C ILE A 271 10.24 17.89 -6.81
N LEU A 272 11.16 16.95 -6.93
CA LEU A 272 12.20 16.67 -5.95
C LEU A 272 13.46 17.38 -6.36
N ARG A 273 14.02 18.18 -5.45
CA ARG A 273 15.30 18.86 -5.63
C ARG A 273 16.18 18.69 -4.41
N LYS A 274 17.49 18.64 -4.61
CA LYS A 274 18.45 18.62 -3.52
C LYS A 274 18.66 20.03 -2.98
N LYS A 275 18.70 20.19 -1.66
CA LYS A 275 19.10 21.43 -1.00
C LYS A 275 20.62 21.53 -1.07
N THR A 276 21.13 22.66 -1.60
CA THR A 276 22.58 22.93 -1.68
C THR A 276 23.20 23.13 -0.31
N ASP A 277 22.48 23.78 0.61
CA ASP A 277 22.94 24.09 1.97
C ASP A 277 22.23 23.20 3.00
N PHE A 278 22.57 21.91 3.01
CA PHE A 278 22.00 20.95 3.95
C PHE A 278 23.06 20.13 4.68
N THR A 279 23.01 20.19 6.01
CA THR A 279 23.83 19.33 6.88
C THR A 279 22.94 18.26 7.49
N PRO A 280 23.15 16.96 7.19
CA PRO A 280 22.40 15.89 7.82
C PRO A 280 22.69 15.81 9.32
N PRO A 281 21.71 15.40 10.15
CA PRO A 281 21.97 15.12 11.56
C PRO A 281 22.86 13.88 11.72
N GLU A 282 23.60 13.79 12.83
CA GLU A 282 24.38 12.60 13.16
C GLU A 282 23.48 11.39 13.47
N VAL A 283 22.36 11.63 14.17
CA VAL A 283 21.42 10.59 14.61
C VAL A 283 19.98 11.01 14.31
N ILE A 284 19.21 10.11 13.70
CA ILE A 284 17.77 10.25 13.46
C ILE A 284 17.00 9.31 14.39
N ARG A 285 15.88 9.78 14.95
CA ARG A 285 14.92 8.95 15.70
C ARG A 285 13.52 9.18 15.16
N LEU A 286 12.85 8.12 14.71
CA LEU A 286 11.52 8.19 14.11
C LEU A 286 10.61 7.06 14.60
N ASP A 287 9.38 7.40 14.95
CA ASP A 287 8.28 6.45 15.13
C ASP A 287 7.51 6.35 13.80
N LEU A 288 7.50 5.14 13.23
CA LEU A 288 6.85 4.84 11.96
C LEU A 288 5.61 3.96 12.12
N ASN A 289 4.98 3.89 13.30
CA ASN A 289 3.78 3.09 13.54
C ASN A 289 2.65 3.41 12.52
N LYS A 290 2.55 4.66 12.08
CA LYS A 290 1.55 5.11 11.09
C LYS A 290 1.96 4.90 9.62
N ASN A 291 3.23 4.60 9.36
CA ASN A 291 3.82 4.45 8.02
C ASN A 291 5.00 3.46 8.03
N PRO A 292 4.79 2.23 8.54
CA PRO A 292 5.88 1.27 8.76
C PRO A 292 6.53 0.82 7.45
N ASP A 293 5.78 0.94 6.35
CA ASP A 293 6.21 0.62 4.99
C ASP A 293 7.30 1.58 4.45
N LEU A 294 7.59 2.71 5.13
CA LEU A 294 8.71 3.60 4.84
C LEU A 294 10.05 3.16 5.48
N ALA A 295 10.02 2.23 6.44
CA ALA A 295 11.18 1.93 7.29
C ALA A 295 12.39 1.40 6.49
N GLN A 296 12.16 0.48 5.55
CA GLN A 296 13.21 -0.09 4.71
C GLN A 296 13.91 1.00 3.89
N THR A 297 13.12 1.87 3.24
CA THR A 297 13.66 2.96 2.42
C THR A 297 14.43 4.00 3.24
N ILE A 298 13.93 4.37 4.42
CA ILE A 298 14.62 5.31 5.31
C ILE A 298 15.92 4.69 5.84
N ALA A 299 15.90 3.44 6.29
CA ALA A 299 17.10 2.75 6.77
C ALA A 299 18.17 2.64 5.68
N VAL A 300 17.78 2.32 4.44
CA VAL A 300 18.73 2.28 3.31
C VAL A 300 19.25 3.68 2.95
N THR A 301 18.42 4.71 3.01
CA THR A 301 18.88 6.09 2.80
C THR A 301 19.94 6.47 3.84
N CYS A 302 19.69 6.15 5.11
CA CYS A 302 20.65 6.33 6.19
C CYS A 302 21.93 5.52 5.99
N ALA A 303 21.83 4.29 5.47
CA ALA A 303 22.99 3.47 5.13
C ALA A 303 23.88 4.12 4.07
N GLY A 304 23.28 4.63 2.99
CA GLY A 304 24.03 5.29 1.91
C GLY A 304 24.64 6.64 2.33
N LEU A 305 24.00 7.36 3.26
CA LEU A 305 24.51 8.63 3.82
C LEU A 305 25.36 8.47 5.08
N LYS A 306 25.57 7.23 5.57
CA LYS A 306 26.27 6.93 6.83
C LYS A 306 25.70 7.68 8.06
N ILE A 307 24.37 7.78 8.14
CA ILE A 307 23.63 8.46 9.24
C ILE A 307 23.09 7.42 10.21
N LYS A 308 23.41 7.52 11.51
CA LYS A 308 22.83 6.62 12.53
C LYS A 308 21.33 6.87 12.64
N VAL A 309 20.54 5.82 12.81
CA VAL A 309 19.08 5.97 12.91
C VAL A 309 18.46 4.92 13.81
N LYS A 310 17.43 5.31 14.58
CA LYS A 310 16.53 4.40 15.28
C LYS A 310 15.10 4.58 14.79
N LEU A 311 14.56 3.52 14.21
CA LEU A 311 13.18 3.47 13.71
C LEU A 311 12.35 2.56 14.61
N THR A 312 11.25 3.07 15.18
CA THR A 312 10.34 2.32 16.07
C THR A 312 8.93 2.19 15.48
N GLY A 313 8.05 1.43 16.14
CA GLY A 313 6.66 1.23 15.69
C GLY A 313 6.52 0.17 14.58
N LEU A 314 7.52 -0.70 14.41
CA LEU A 314 7.66 -1.60 13.27
C LEU A 314 7.12 -3.01 13.51
N HIS A 315 6.38 -3.24 14.60
CA HIS A 315 5.85 -4.57 14.99
C HIS A 315 5.09 -5.29 13.86
N THR A 316 4.44 -4.54 12.96
CA THR A 316 3.70 -5.14 11.83
C THR A 316 4.59 -5.69 10.71
N LEU A 317 5.87 -5.30 10.65
CA LEU A 317 6.79 -5.67 9.55
C LEU A 317 7.19 -7.15 9.56
N LYS A 318 7.15 -7.80 10.73
CA LYS A 318 7.49 -9.22 10.89
C LYS A 318 6.55 -10.19 10.17
N ILE A 319 5.27 -9.84 10.10
CA ILE A 319 4.20 -10.71 9.58
C ILE A 319 3.79 -10.34 8.15
N LYS A 320 4.66 -9.62 7.42
CA LYS A 320 4.43 -9.20 6.03
C LYS A 320 4.76 -10.35 5.08
N GLU A 321 5.43 -10.05 3.98
CA GLU A 321 5.77 -11.01 2.93
C GLU A 321 6.97 -11.85 3.37
N THR A 322 7.93 -11.20 4.02
CA THR A 322 9.01 -11.78 4.81
C THR A 322 9.04 -11.13 6.20
N ASP A 323 9.88 -11.64 7.11
CA ASP A 323 10.28 -10.85 8.28
C ASP A 323 11.22 -9.74 7.81
N ARG A 324 10.62 -8.58 7.49
CA ARG A 324 11.34 -7.46 6.90
C ARG A 324 12.41 -6.88 7.83
N LEU A 325 12.30 -7.02 9.15
CA LEU A 325 13.34 -6.53 10.06
C LEU A 325 14.58 -7.42 9.99
N VAL A 326 14.38 -8.74 9.98
CA VAL A 326 15.47 -9.72 9.83
C VAL A 326 16.12 -9.62 8.45
N ALA A 327 15.31 -9.53 7.39
CA ALA A 327 15.80 -9.36 6.03
C ALA A 327 16.60 -8.05 5.90
N LEU A 328 16.04 -6.92 6.37
CA LEU A 328 16.71 -5.62 6.32
C LEU A 328 18.05 -5.65 7.07
N LYS A 329 18.10 -6.20 8.29
CA LYS A 329 19.36 -6.36 9.05
C LYS A 329 20.39 -7.19 8.30
N THR A 330 19.98 -8.31 7.72
CA THR A 330 20.85 -9.24 7.00
C THR A 330 21.46 -8.58 5.77
N GLU A 331 20.62 -7.90 4.97
CA GLU A 331 21.05 -7.26 3.73
C GLU A 331 21.83 -5.96 3.97
N LEU A 332 21.49 -5.18 5.01
CA LEU A 332 22.27 -4.02 5.44
C LEU A 332 23.70 -4.39 5.88
N LYS A 333 23.88 -5.55 6.51
CA LYS A 333 25.21 -6.05 6.88
C LYS A 333 26.11 -6.22 5.64
N LYS A 334 25.56 -6.71 4.53
CA LYS A 334 26.30 -6.83 3.25
C LYS A 334 26.73 -5.47 2.69
N CYS A 335 26.00 -4.41 3.03
CA CYS A 335 26.33 -3.04 2.66
C CYS A 335 27.32 -2.35 3.63
N GLY A 336 27.80 -3.05 4.66
CA GLY A 336 28.72 -2.49 5.66
C GLY A 336 28.03 -1.80 6.82
N VAL A 337 26.79 -2.15 7.13
CA VAL A 337 26.03 -1.50 8.20
C VAL A 337 25.79 -2.47 9.35
N GLU A 338 26.28 -2.10 10.53
CA GLU A 338 25.93 -2.79 11.76
C GLU A 338 24.56 -2.31 12.24
N SER A 339 23.65 -3.26 12.49
CA SER A 339 22.30 -2.94 12.93
C SER A 339 21.77 -3.89 14.01
N ILE A 340 21.01 -3.30 14.93
CA ILE A 340 20.32 -3.98 16.04
C ILE A 340 18.83 -3.95 15.74
N ILE A 341 18.15 -5.08 15.90
CA ILE A 341 16.69 -5.17 15.74
C ILE A 341 16.05 -5.66 17.04
N THR A 342 14.85 -5.18 17.31
CA THR A 342 13.92 -5.74 18.29
C THR A 342 12.70 -6.28 17.56
N ASP A 343 11.65 -6.61 18.31
CA ASP A 343 10.38 -7.03 17.73
C ASP A 343 9.63 -5.92 16.98
N ASP A 344 10.01 -4.67 17.22
CA ASP A 344 9.30 -3.47 16.80
C ASP A 344 10.21 -2.32 16.35
N SER A 345 11.53 -2.55 16.24
CA SER A 345 12.49 -1.50 15.88
C SER A 345 13.72 -2.01 15.14
N ILE A 346 14.39 -1.08 14.43
CA ILE A 346 15.73 -1.25 13.88
C ILE A 346 16.58 -0.03 14.20
N GLU A 347 17.83 -0.25 14.61
CA GLU A 347 18.80 0.78 14.93
C GLU A 347 20.10 0.53 14.14
N LEU A 348 20.55 1.52 13.35
CA LEU A 348 21.84 1.48 12.65
C LEU A 348 22.90 2.14 13.53
N VAL A 349 23.93 1.38 13.91
CA VAL A 349 24.87 1.77 14.97
C VAL A 349 26.27 2.11 14.45
N ALA A 350 26.72 1.45 13.38
CA ALA A 350 28.03 1.66 12.78
C ALA A 350 28.02 1.44 11.26
N PHE A 351 29.01 2.05 10.60
CA PHE A 351 29.21 1.99 9.15
C PHE A 351 30.66 1.62 8.86
N GLU A 352 30.83 0.59 8.06
CA GLU A 352 32.12 0.08 7.59
C GLU A 352 32.17 0.15 6.06
N ASP A 353 33.36 0.33 5.52
CA ASP A 353 33.56 0.30 4.08
C ASP A 353 33.60 -1.16 3.60
N VAL A 354 32.85 -1.44 2.54
CA VAL A 354 32.77 -2.77 1.92
C VAL A 354 33.22 -2.67 0.47
N TRP A 355 34.21 -3.47 0.12
CA TRP A 355 34.83 -3.50 -1.21
C TRP A 355 34.12 -4.44 -2.18
N GLN A 356 33.33 -5.39 -1.67
CA GLN A 356 32.56 -6.32 -2.49
C GLN A 356 31.25 -5.68 -2.93
N THR A 357 30.85 -5.94 -4.18
CA THR A 357 29.53 -5.60 -4.69
C THR A 357 28.46 -6.33 -3.86
N PRO A 358 27.60 -5.62 -3.10
CA PRO A 358 26.59 -6.27 -2.29
C PRO A 358 25.53 -6.96 -3.16
N CYS A 359 25.31 -8.25 -2.90
CA CYS A 359 24.26 -9.04 -3.55
C CYS A 359 23.05 -9.17 -2.62
N ILE A 360 21.98 -8.46 -2.98
CA ILE A 360 20.78 -8.31 -2.16
C ILE A 360 19.76 -9.38 -2.48
N GLU A 361 19.43 -10.17 -1.46
CA GLU A 361 18.33 -11.13 -1.52
C GLU A 361 16.99 -10.43 -1.26
N THR A 362 15.98 -10.79 -2.06
CA THR A 362 14.68 -10.10 -2.00
C THR A 362 13.64 -10.81 -1.16
N TYR A 363 13.83 -12.11 -0.88
CA TYR A 363 12.91 -12.91 -0.07
C TYR A 363 11.46 -12.89 -0.58
N GLU A 364 11.29 -12.83 -1.91
CA GLU A 364 9.99 -12.64 -2.59
C GLU A 364 9.24 -11.34 -2.19
N ASP A 365 9.93 -10.40 -1.53
CA ASP A 365 9.41 -9.12 -1.09
C ASP A 365 9.88 -8.00 -2.01
N HIS A 366 8.94 -7.46 -2.78
CA HIS A 366 9.18 -6.34 -3.68
C HIS A 366 9.85 -5.14 -3.01
N ARG A 367 9.57 -4.89 -1.72
CA ARG A 367 10.15 -3.74 -1.01
C ARG A 367 11.62 -3.91 -0.72
N MET A 368 12.12 -5.14 -0.55
CA MET A 368 13.56 -5.38 -0.38
C MET A 368 14.31 -4.97 -1.64
N ALA A 369 13.81 -5.36 -2.82
CA ALA A 369 14.40 -4.93 -4.10
C ALA A 369 14.34 -3.40 -4.27
N LEU A 370 13.14 -2.83 -4.11
CA LEU A 370 12.89 -1.41 -4.37
C LEU A 370 13.63 -0.50 -3.40
N SER A 371 13.73 -0.86 -2.12
CA SER A 371 14.35 -0.02 -1.09
C SER A 371 15.87 -0.03 -1.13
N PHE A 372 16.50 -1.15 -1.56
CA PHE A 372 17.96 -1.26 -1.67
C PHE A 372 18.53 -0.66 -2.96
N THR A 373 17.73 -0.65 -4.03
CA THR A 373 18.13 -0.12 -5.33
C THR A 373 18.73 1.30 -5.30
N PRO A 374 18.23 2.27 -4.51
CA PRO A 374 18.82 3.60 -4.41
C PRO A 374 20.31 3.63 -4.05
N LEU A 375 20.86 2.61 -3.37
CA LEU A 375 22.29 2.51 -3.08
C LEU A 375 23.15 2.43 -4.35
N ALA A 376 22.56 2.04 -5.48
CA ALA A 376 23.24 2.00 -6.78
C ALA A 376 23.72 3.38 -7.29
N LEU A 377 23.27 4.48 -6.67
CA LEU A 377 23.82 5.83 -6.87
C LEU A 377 25.17 6.05 -6.20
N THR A 378 25.53 5.22 -5.22
CA THR A 378 26.74 5.36 -4.40
C THR A 378 27.77 4.26 -4.62
N ARG A 379 27.34 3.12 -5.19
CA ARG A 379 28.17 1.93 -5.43
C ARG A 379 27.50 1.01 -6.45
N GLU A 380 28.23 0.05 -7.00
CA GLU A 380 27.61 -1.07 -7.73
C GLU A 380 26.82 -1.97 -6.78
N MET A 381 25.68 -2.49 -7.23
CA MET A 381 24.81 -3.38 -6.48
C MET A 381 24.35 -4.56 -7.34
N GLU A 382 23.98 -5.67 -6.69
CA GLU A 382 23.25 -6.79 -7.29
C GLU A 382 21.91 -7.00 -6.59
N ILE A 383 20.83 -7.18 -7.34
CA ILE A 383 19.50 -7.58 -6.81
C ILE A 383 19.13 -8.96 -7.36
N LYS A 384 18.76 -9.88 -6.47
CA LYS A 384 18.23 -11.21 -6.80
C LYS A 384 16.73 -11.17 -7.05
N CYS A 385 16.25 -12.00 -7.99
CA CYS A 385 14.84 -12.09 -8.37
C CYS A 385 14.20 -10.70 -8.66
N PRO A 386 14.76 -9.89 -9.57
CA PRO A 386 14.31 -8.52 -9.82
C PRO A 386 12.83 -8.40 -10.23
N GLU A 387 12.22 -9.48 -10.73
CA GLU A 387 10.81 -9.56 -11.10
C GLU A 387 9.83 -9.38 -9.94
N VAL A 388 10.29 -9.49 -8.67
CA VAL A 388 9.43 -9.29 -7.48
C VAL A 388 8.77 -7.91 -7.47
N VAL A 389 9.38 -6.90 -8.10
CA VAL A 389 8.84 -5.53 -8.14
C VAL A 389 7.49 -5.43 -8.85
N ASN A 390 7.15 -6.39 -9.71
CA ASN A 390 5.88 -6.45 -10.44
C ASN A 390 4.65 -6.47 -9.52
N LYS A 391 4.83 -6.81 -8.25
CA LYS A 391 3.78 -6.78 -7.24
C LYS A 391 3.23 -5.38 -6.97
N SER A 392 4.06 -4.34 -7.08
CA SER A 392 3.67 -2.96 -6.78
C SER A 392 4.13 -1.93 -7.81
N TYR A 393 5.31 -2.11 -8.40
CA TYR A 393 5.92 -1.15 -9.33
C TYR A 393 6.53 -1.87 -10.55
N PRO A 394 5.70 -2.41 -11.47
CA PRO A 394 6.17 -3.18 -12.63
C PRO A 394 7.13 -2.43 -13.57
N LYS A 395 6.99 -1.10 -13.64
CA LYS A 395 7.80 -0.24 -14.53
C LYS A 395 9.11 0.22 -13.90
N PHE A 396 9.41 -0.20 -12.67
CA PHE A 396 10.51 0.36 -11.88
C PHE A 396 11.85 0.32 -12.62
N TRP A 397 12.27 -0.85 -13.12
CA TRP A 397 13.56 -0.99 -13.80
C TRP A 397 13.68 -0.10 -15.04
N ARG A 398 12.61 -0.02 -15.84
CA ARG A 398 12.56 0.84 -17.02
C ARG A 398 12.61 2.33 -16.65
N ASP A 399 11.93 2.71 -15.57
CA ASP A 399 11.94 4.08 -15.08
C ASP A 399 13.34 4.46 -14.54
N LEU A 400 14.11 3.51 -14.02
CA LEU A 400 15.50 3.72 -13.62
C LEU A 400 16.44 3.85 -14.83
N GLU A 401 16.31 3.01 -15.85
CA GLU A 401 17.08 3.16 -17.10
C GLU A 401 16.86 4.54 -17.72
N TYR A 402 15.61 5.03 -17.69
CA TYR A 402 15.24 6.35 -18.19
C TYR A 402 15.99 7.50 -17.49
N VAL A 403 16.33 7.36 -16.21
CA VAL A 403 17.07 8.39 -15.45
C VAL A 403 18.57 8.12 -15.38
N GLY A 404 19.09 7.13 -16.13
CA GLY A 404 20.54 6.92 -16.30
C GLY A 404 21.14 5.74 -15.53
N PHE A 405 20.34 4.88 -14.90
CA PHE A 405 20.87 3.63 -14.32
C PHE A 405 21.30 2.66 -15.43
N ASN A 406 22.50 2.09 -15.30
CA ASN A 406 22.96 0.98 -16.11
C ASN A 406 22.54 -0.33 -15.44
N ILE A 407 21.63 -1.07 -16.08
CA ILE A 407 21.06 -2.31 -15.56
C ILE A 407 21.50 -3.48 -16.46
N GLN A 408 22.13 -4.48 -15.86
CA GLN A 408 22.56 -5.70 -16.55
C GLN A 408 21.84 -6.91 -15.94
N PRO A 409 21.26 -7.81 -16.76
CA PRO A 409 20.50 -8.97 -16.29
C PRO A 409 21.21 -9.84 -15.24
#